data_AF-A0A327X2X7-F1
#
_entry.id   AF-A0A327X2X7-F1
#
_cell.length_a   1.000
_cell.length_b   1.000
_cell.length_c   1.000
_cell.angle_alpha   90.00
_cell.angle_beta   90.00
_cell.angle_gamma   90.00
#
_symmetry.space_group_name_H-M   'P 1'
#
loop_
_entity.id
_entity.type
_entity.pdbx_description
1 polymer ?
#
loop_
_entity_poly.entity_id
_entity_poly.type
_entity_poly.pdbx_seq_one_letter_code
_entity_poly.pdbx_strand_id
1 'polypeptide(L)'
;MAQSAQQLAEQLADKIKRAGTSAEAPVVELQVSELGPALELLQAPWVVEQRNLAKQAFKAVIATHDAQIIAQALRYADESLLVSMHDYVLNHGVPFFDANVIGELDGLIQDHSLSPQRRLQAAQLLHCHVNLHPEYYGRIVAVLGARLQDAENNPAKVNAELVDTCVNLHADELMPAIDKVFASGNVQHPTYTTAEAVHAAMHVPSTAFEQGLELFMVTKELDEVRHDIDELIKQRLTSRDSAQAEQDLPLSHLGELDGFLHALATSPVPVARSLWVEQLSACLLHALDSDESRDQCLEKITTYYAQIKDAMTVGEADPHFEGAYATGVSHMQSMQPWARGYLLGLELWQADERAQAEAFDSFAELQEFLQALAQDQRLPEQYQSMANSDYAMIVQLMTQRVFSDLHDTLNDSFDADEDDLQGFFDNFN
;
A
#
# COMPACT_ATOMS: atom_id res chain seq x y z
N MET A 1 10.18 -37.57 -6.91
CA MET A 1 9.96 -37.63 -8.37
C MET A 1 8.96 -36.52 -8.68
N ALA A 2 9.30 -35.58 -9.56
CA ALA A 2 8.38 -34.49 -9.91
C ALA A 2 7.17 -35.05 -10.65
N GLN A 3 5.97 -34.63 -10.25
CA GLN A 3 4.72 -35.00 -10.90
C GLN A 3 4.62 -34.30 -12.25
N SER A 4 4.15 -34.99 -13.30
CA SER A 4 3.98 -34.35 -14.62
C SER A 4 2.62 -33.63 -14.73
N ALA A 5 2.52 -32.64 -15.63
CA ALA A 5 1.24 -31.96 -15.93
C ALA A 5 0.11 -32.94 -16.29
N GLN A 6 0.43 -34.04 -16.98
CA GLN A 6 -0.53 -35.09 -17.33
C GLN A 6 -1.03 -35.87 -16.11
N GLN A 7 -0.15 -36.17 -15.16
CA GLN A 7 -0.53 -36.82 -13.90
C GLN A 7 -1.37 -35.88 -13.03
N LEU A 8 -1.05 -34.58 -13.00
CA LEU A 8 -1.87 -33.58 -12.30
C LEU A 8 -3.25 -33.45 -12.95
N ALA A 9 -3.35 -33.45 -14.28
CA ALA A 9 -4.62 -33.39 -14.99
C ALA A 9 -5.53 -34.59 -14.66
N GLU A 10 -4.98 -35.80 -14.62
CA GLU A 10 -5.73 -37.01 -14.22
C GLU A 10 -6.25 -36.90 -12.77
N GLN A 11 -5.42 -36.41 -11.85
CA GLN A 11 -5.81 -36.19 -10.47
C GLN A 11 -6.89 -35.11 -10.32
N LEU A 12 -6.75 -33.98 -11.02
CA LEU A 12 -7.76 -32.92 -11.04
C LEU A 12 -9.06 -33.44 -11.64
N ALA A 13 -9.01 -34.25 -12.71
CA ALA A 13 -10.20 -34.84 -13.33
C ALA A 13 -10.93 -35.78 -12.36
N ASP A 14 -10.20 -36.60 -11.61
CA ASP A 14 -10.75 -37.46 -10.57
C ASP A 14 -11.35 -36.65 -9.41
N LYS A 15 -10.68 -35.58 -8.97
CA LYS A 15 -11.20 -34.68 -7.92
C LYS A 15 -12.49 -33.99 -8.38
N ILE A 16 -12.53 -33.46 -9.61
CA ILE A 16 -13.72 -32.84 -10.21
C ILE A 16 -14.87 -33.86 -10.32
N LYS A 17 -14.59 -35.08 -10.78
CA LYS A 17 -15.58 -36.14 -10.93
C LYS A 17 -16.18 -36.57 -9.59
N ARG A 18 -15.38 -36.55 -8.51
CA ARG A 18 -15.83 -36.85 -7.14
C ARG A 18 -16.63 -35.70 -6.52
N ALA A 19 -16.30 -34.45 -6.86
CA ALA A 19 -17.03 -33.27 -6.41
C ALA A 19 -18.44 -33.13 -7.03
N GLY A 20 -18.69 -33.79 -8.17
CA GLY A 20 -19.97 -33.74 -8.87
C GLY A 20 -20.11 -32.50 -9.76
N THR A 21 -21.08 -32.54 -10.69
CA THR A 21 -21.34 -31.50 -11.70
C THR A 21 -22.02 -30.26 -11.12
N SER A 22 -21.41 -29.61 -10.14
CA SER A 22 -21.78 -28.25 -9.74
C SER A 22 -20.80 -27.26 -10.37
N ALA A 23 -21.30 -26.12 -10.82
CA ALA A 23 -20.49 -24.99 -11.27
C ALA A 23 -19.59 -24.42 -10.15
N GLU A 24 -19.82 -24.85 -8.91
CA GLU A 24 -19.11 -24.49 -7.67
C GLU A 24 -18.30 -25.67 -7.11
N ALA A 25 -17.61 -26.44 -7.96
CA ALA A 25 -16.64 -27.39 -7.44
C ALA A 25 -15.60 -26.64 -6.57
N PRO A 26 -15.33 -27.11 -5.33
CA PRO A 26 -14.43 -26.44 -4.40
C PRO A 26 -13.05 -26.27 -5.04
N VAL A 27 -12.41 -25.14 -4.76
CA VAL A 27 -11.05 -24.84 -5.25
C VAL A 27 -10.13 -25.94 -4.74
N VAL A 28 -9.43 -26.60 -5.66
CA VAL A 28 -8.49 -27.64 -5.31
C VAL A 28 -7.20 -26.97 -4.82
N GLU A 29 -6.87 -27.14 -3.55
CA GLU A 29 -5.56 -26.72 -3.04
C GLU A 29 -4.45 -27.55 -3.69
N LEU A 30 -3.43 -26.86 -4.20
CA LEU A 30 -2.23 -27.46 -4.78
C LEU A 30 -1.10 -27.44 -3.77
N GLN A 31 -0.32 -28.52 -3.74
CA GLN A 31 0.97 -28.54 -3.07
C GLN A 31 1.99 -27.77 -3.91
N VAL A 32 3.05 -27.25 -3.27
CA VAL A 32 4.13 -26.51 -3.95
C VAL A 32 4.72 -27.29 -5.14
N SER A 33 4.87 -28.62 -5.01
CA SER A 33 5.35 -29.49 -6.09
C SER A 33 4.41 -29.63 -7.28
N GLU A 34 3.15 -29.20 -7.14
CA GLU A 34 2.12 -29.26 -8.17
C GLU A 34 1.95 -27.92 -8.91
N LEU A 35 2.59 -26.83 -8.46
CA LEU A 35 2.47 -25.49 -9.06
C LEU A 35 3.10 -25.40 -10.45
N GLY A 36 4.32 -25.90 -10.61
CA GLY A 36 4.98 -25.99 -11.93
C GLY A 36 4.14 -26.80 -12.94
N PRO A 37 3.72 -28.03 -12.60
CA PRO A 37 2.82 -28.81 -13.43
C PRO A 37 1.46 -28.13 -13.71
N ALA A 38 0.92 -27.34 -12.79
CA ALA A 38 -0.31 -26.58 -13.01
C ALA A 38 -0.11 -25.43 -14.02
N LEU A 39 1.03 -24.73 -13.97
CA LEU A 39 1.39 -23.73 -14.96
C LEU A 39 1.63 -24.34 -16.34
N GLU A 40 2.32 -25.48 -16.41
CA GLU A 40 2.48 -26.25 -17.65
C GLU A 40 1.12 -26.67 -18.24
N LEU A 41 0.17 -27.04 -17.38
CA LEU A 41 -1.19 -27.40 -17.76
C LEU A 41 -1.92 -26.20 -18.38
N LEU A 42 -1.75 -24.98 -17.87
CA LEU A 42 -2.34 -23.76 -18.45
C LEU A 42 -1.78 -23.43 -19.85
N GLN A 43 -0.54 -23.84 -20.16
CA GLN A 43 0.10 -23.67 -21.45
C GLN A 43 -0.23 -24.77 -22.47
N ALA A 44 -0.72 -25.92 -21.99
CA ALA A 44 -0.80 -27.12 -22.81
C ALA A 44 -1.93 -27.04 -23.86
N PRO A 45 -1.65 -27.26 -25.15
CA PRO A 45 -2.67 -27.13 -26.22
C PRO A 45 -3.88 -28.04 -26.03
N TRP A 46 -3.69 -29.24 -25.49
CA TRP A 46 -4.75 -30.23 -25.26
C TRP A 46 -5.64 -29.91 -24.05
N VAL A 47 -5.18 -29.04 -23.14
CA VAL A 47 -5.95 -28.58 -21.98
C VAL A 47 -6.99 -27.55 -22.38
N VAL A 48 -6.73 -26.77 -23.43
CA VAL A 48 -7.68 -25.80 -23.99
C VAL A 48 -9.00 -26.47 -24.39
N GLU A 49 -8.93 -27.72 -24.85
CA GLU A 49 -10.11 -28.54 -25.17
C GLU A 49 -10.86 -29.03 -23.90
N GLN A 50 -10.21 -28.99 -22.74
CA GLN A 50 -10.71 -29.45 -21.44
C GLN A 50 -10.95 -28.27 -20.48
N ARG A 51 -11.85 -27.37 -20.88
CA ARG A 51 -12.15 -26.09 -20.19
C ARG A 51 -12.31 -26.18 -18.67
N ASN A 52 -12.96 -27.23 -18.14
CA ASN A 52 -13.18 -27.36 -16.70
C ASN A 52 -11.88 -27.65 -15.94
N LEU A 53 -10.95 -28.41 -16.54
CA LEU A 53 -9.65 -28.68 -15.94
C LEU A 53 -8.76 -27.44 -15.94
N ALA A 54 -8.74 -26.71 -17.06
CA ALA A 54 -8.02 -25.45 -17.18
C ALA A 54 -8.51 -24.44 -16.13
N LYS A 55 -9.83 -24.32 -15.95
CA LYS A 55 -10.44 -23.48 -14.91
C LYS A 55 -10.01 -23.88 -13.51
N GLN A 56 -10.02 -25.16 -13.18
CA GLN A 56 -9.66 -25.61 -11.83
C GLN A 56 -8.17 -25.44 -11.54
N ALA A 57 -7.30 -25.72 -12.51
CA ALA A 57 -5.87 -25.43 -12.38
C ALA A 57 -5.62 -23.92 -12.21
N PHE A 58 -6.32 -23.09 -13.00
CA PHE A 58 -6.20 -21.64 -12.88
C PHE A 58 -6.68 -21.13 -11.51
N LYS A 59 -7.86 -21.56 -11.03
CA LYS A 59 -8.36 -21.22 -9.69
C LYS A 59 -7.36 -21.59 -8.60
N ALA A 60 -6.81 -22.80 -8.69
CA ALA A 60 -5.86 -23.30 -7.73
C ALA A 60 -4.54 -22.53 -7.71
N VAL A 61 -4.08 -22.08 -8.88
CA VAL A 61 -2.91 -21.20 -8.98
C VAL A 61 -3.19 -19.83 -8.37
N ILE A 62 -4.34 -19.21 -8.66
CA ILE A 62 -4.71 -17.92 -8.05
C ILE A 62 -4.80 -18.01 -6.52
N ALA A 63 -5.31 -19.12 -5.99
CA ALA A 63 -5.41 -19.35 -4.54
C ALA A 63 -4.06 -19.49 -3.81
N THR A 64 -2.93 -19.54 -4.53
CA THR A 64 -1.60 -19.50 -3.90
C THR A 64 -1.22 -18.10 -3.40
N HIS A 65 -1.83 -17.05 -3.98
CA HIS A 65 -1.50 -15.65 -3.73
C HIS A 65 -0.02 -15.29 -3.98
N ASP A 66 0.71 -16.09 -4.75
CA ASP A 66 2.09 -15.80 -5.14
C ASP A 66 2.12 -14.95 -6.42
N ALA A 67 2.65 -13.73 -6.32
CA ALA A 67 2.66 -12.75 -7.40
C ALA A 67 3.35 -13.26 -8.68
N GLN A 68 4.48 -13.97 -8.56
CA GLN A 68 5.21 -14.48 -9.72
C GLN A 68 4.44 -15.61 -10.40
N ILE A 69 3.86 -16.51 -9.62
CA ILE A 69 3.08 -17.64 -10.15
C ILE A 69 1.79 -17.12 -10.80
N ILE A 70 1.14 -16.13 -10.21
CA ILE A 70 -0.04 -15.47 -10.77
C ILE A 70 0.31 -14.75 -12.08
N ALA A 71 1.42 -13.99 -12.11
CA ALA A 71 1.89 -13.33 -13.32
C ALA A 71 2.16 -14.31 -14.46
N GLN A 72 2.80 -15.44 -14.14
CA GLN A 72 3.00 -16.53 -15.09
C GLN A 72 1.66 -17.11 -15.54
N ALA A 73 0.71 -17.35 -14.64
CA ALA A 73 -0.61 -17.85 -15.01
C ALA A 73 -1.35 -16.88 -15.95
N LEU A 74 -1.30 -15.57 -15.69
CA LEU A 74 -1.86 -14.53 -16.55
C LEU A 74 -1.16 -14.47 -17.91
N ARG A 75 0.17 -14.66 -17.94
CA ARG A 75 0.96 -14.70 -19.18
C ARG A 75 0.67 -15.93 -20.02
N TYR A 76 0.34 -17.05 -19.41
CA TYR A 76 0.32 -18.34 -20.10
C TYR A 76 -1.07 -18.88 -20.40
N ALA A 77 -2.05 -18.58 -19.55
CA ALA A 77 -3.41 -19.08 -19.72
C ALA A 77 -4.04 -18.61 -21.05
N ASP A 78 -4.78 -19.51 -21.68
CA ASP A 78 -5.57 -19.20 -22.88
C ASP A 78 -6.46 -17.95 -22.67
N GLU A 79 -6.60 -17.12 -23.70
CA GLU A 79 -7.36 -15.87 -23.59
C GLU A 79 -8.83 -16.09 -23.23
N SER A 80 -9.46 -17.14 -23.76
CA SER A 80 -10.85 -17.43 -23.45
C SER A 80 -11.02 -17.85 -21.98
N LEU A 81 -9.99 -18.52 -21.42
CA LEU A 81 -9.93 -18.85 -20.01
C LEU A 81 -9.81 -17.59 -19.17
N LEU A 82 -8.84 -16.71 -19.49
CA LEU A 82 -8.61 -15.46 -18.77
C LEU A 82 -9.87 -14.59 -18.74
N VAL A 83 -10.53 -14.39 -19.89
CA VAL A 83 -11.79 -13.63 -19.97
C VAL A 83 -12.87 -14.28 -19.09
N SER A 84 -13.00 -15.60 -19.13
CA SER A 84 -14.03 -16.30 -18.35
C SER A 84 -13.76 -16.36 -16.85
N MET A 85 -12.52 -16.08 -16.43
CA MET A 85 -12.05 -16.17 -15.05
C MET A 85 -11.71 -14.79 -14.46
N HIS A 86 -11.93 -13.71 -15.19
CA HIS A 86 -11.61 -12.35 -14.77
C HIS A 86 -12.22 -12.01 -13.42
N ASP A 87 -13.54 -12.17 -13.26
CA ASP A 87 -14.24 -11.94 -12.00
C ASP A 87 -13.70 -12.79 -10.85
N TYR A 88 -13.21 -13.99 -11.13
CA TYR A 88 -12.62 -14.83 -10.10
C TYR A 88 -11.27 -14.28 -9.62
N VAL A 89 -10.42 -13.82 -10.55
CA VAL A 89 -9.14 -13.18 -10.19
C VAL A 89 -9.41 -11.90 -9.40
N LEU A 90 -10.39 -11.10 -9.80
CA LEU A 90 -10.77 -9.89 -9.09
C LEU A 90 -11.23 -10.16 -7.66
N ASN A 91 -12.09 -11.15 -7.44
CA ASN A 91 -12.69 -11.38 -6.13
C ASN A 91 -11.85 -12.27 -5.19
N HIS A 92 -10.96 -13.10 -5.74
CA HIS A 92 -10.22 -14.10 -4.95
C HIS A 92 -8.70 -14.01 -5.12
N GLY A 93 -8.20 -13.22 -6.06
CA GLY A 93 -6.79 -12.96 -6.24
C GLY A 93 -6.43 -11.58 -5.70
N VAL A 94 -6.95 -10.54 -6.36
CA VAL A 94 -6.54 -9.13 -6.16
C VAL A 94 -6.49 -8.69 -4.69
N PRO A 95 -7.45 -9.02 -3.81
CA PRO A 95 -7.43 -8.61 -2.40
C PRO A 95 -6.23 -9.15 -1.59
N PHE A 96 -5.56 -10.19 -2.10
CA PHE A 96 -4.44 -10.85 -1.45
C PHE A 96 -3.11 -10.61 -2.15
N PHE A 97 -3.09 -9.83 -3.24
CA PHE A 97 -1.86 -9.54 -3.96
C PHE A 97 -0.99 -8.56 -3.17
N ASP A 98 0.32 -8.81 -3.16
CA ASP A 98 1.30 -7.92 -2.55
C ASP A 98 1.80 -6.86 -3.55
N ALA A 99 2.68 -5.97 -3.08
CA ALA A 99 3.24 -4.91 -3.90
C ALA A 99 4.06 -5.41 -5.10
N ASN A 100 4.52 -6.67 -5.10
CA ASN A 100 5.31 -7.23 -6.20
C ASN A 100 4.45 -7.49 -7.44
N VAL A 101 3.14 -7.72 -7.25
CA VAL A 101 2.21 -7.90 -8.36
C VAL A 101 2.17 -6.69 -9.29
N ILE A 102 2.41 -5.48 -8.76
CA ILE A 102 2.37 -4.23 -9.54
C ILE A 102 3.43 -4.26 -10.64
N GLY A 103 4.66 -4.67 -10.31
CA GLY A 103 5.74 -4.80 -11.28
C GLY A 103 5.50 -5.92 -12.29
N GLU A 104 4.90 -7.02 -11.85
CA GLU A 104 4.51 -8.10 -12.75
C GLU A 104 3.40 -7.70 -13.73
N LEU A 105 2.38 -6.97 -13.25
CA LEU A 105 1.31 -6.42 -14.08
C LEU A 105 1.84 -5.38 -15.06
N ASP A 106 2.75 -4.50 -14.62
CA ASP A 106 3.45 -3.56 -15.50
C ASP A 106 4.21 -4.30 -16.62
N GLY A 107 4.98 -5.33 -16.26
CA GLY A 107 5.68 -6.17 -17.24
C GLY A 107 4.73 -6.81 -18.26
N LEU A 108 3.52 -7.23 -17.84
CA LEU A 108 2.50 -7.73 -18.75
C LEU A 108 1.88 -6.64 -19.62
N ILE A 109 1.70 -5.42 -19.10
CA ILE A 109 1.21 -4.26 -19.87
C ILE A 109 2.24 -3.84 -20.92
N GLN A 110 3.53 -3.89 -20.60
CA GLN A 110 4.62 -3.50 -21.50
C GLN A 110 4.92 -4.53 -22.59
N ASP A 111 4.72 -5.82 -22.31
CA ASP A 111 5.14 -6.90 -23.21
C ASP A 111 4.35 -6.90 -24.53
N HIS A 112 4.95 -6.32 -25.57
CA HIS A 112 4.37 -6.23 -26.91
C HIS A 112 4.25 -7.57 -27.64
N SER A 113 4.86 -8.65 -27.11
CA SER A 113 4.66 -10.00 -27.62
C SER A 113 3.30 -10.57 -27.20
N LEU A 114 2.67 -10.00 -26.16
CA LEU A 114 1.35 -10.39 -25.70
C LEU A 114 0.26 -9.71 -26.54
N SER A 115 -0.90 -10.37 -26.60
CA SER A 115 -2.05 -9.82 -27.29
C SER A 115 -2.60 -8.57 -26.59
N PRO A 116 -3.28 -7.67 -27.34
CA PRO A 116 -3.94 -6.51 -26.75
C PRO A 116 -4.92 -6.85 -25.62
N GLN A 117 -5.60 -8.00 -25.71
CA GLN A 117 -6.56 -8.44 -24.71
C GLN A 117 -5.90 -8.79 -23.37
N ARG A 118 -4.73 -9.43 -23.41
CA ARG A 118 -3.97 -9.76 -22.19
C ARG A 118 -3.40 -8.51 -21.52
N ARG A 119 -2.84 -7.61 -22.32
CA ARG A 119 -2.33 -6.31 -21.86
C ARG A 119 -3.46 -5.50 -21.21
N LEU A 120 -4.66 -5.51 -21.80
CA LEU A 120 -5.85 -4.88 -21.23
C LEU A 120 -6.27 -5.51 -19.90
N GLN A 121 -6.27 -6.85 -19.80
CA GLN A 121 -6.59 -7.51 -18.54
C GLN A 121 -5.59 -7.17 -17.44
N ALA A 122 -4.30 -7.08 -17.75
CA ALA A 122 -3.30 -6.65 -16.78
C ALA A 122 -3.57 -5.22 -16.29
N ALA A 123 -3.94 -4.29 -17.19
CA ALA A 123 -4.34 -2.93 -16.82
C ALA A 123 -5.62 -2.90 -15.96
N GLN A 124 -6.61 -3.74 -16.27
CA GLN A 124 -7.84 -3.87 -15.46
C GLN A 124 -7.57 -4.42 -14.06
N LEU A 125 -6.67 -5.40 -13.95
CA LEU A 125 -6.25 -5.91 -12.64
C LEU A 125 -5.51 -4.85 -11.84
N LEU A 126 -4.67 -4.03 -12.50
CA LEU A 126 -4.01 -2.88 -11.87
C LEU A 126 -5.02 -1.85 -11.37
N HIS A 127 -6.03 -1.49 -12.18
CA HIS A 127 -7.14 -0.63 -11.77
C HIS A 127 -7.85 -1.16 -10.53
N CYS A 128 -8.19 -2.45 -10.51
CA CYS A 128 -8.88 -3.03 -9.36
C CYS A 128 -7.97 -3.12 -8.12
N HIS A 129 -6.67 -3.35 -8.31
CA HIS A 129 -5.70 -3.39 -7.22
C HIS A 129 -5.57 -2.03 -6.52
N VAL A 130 -5.57 -0.93 -7.28
CA VAL A 130 -5.62 0.45 -6.73
C VAL A 130 -6.74 0.62 -5.72
N ASN A 131 -7.95 0.18 -6.05
CA ASN A 131 -9.13 0.39 -5.20
C ASN A 131 -9.04 -0.34 -3.87
N LEU A 132 -8.27 -1.43 -3.83
CA LEU A 132 -8.16 -2.31 -2.66
C LEU A 132 -6.90 -2.01 -1.85
N HIS A 133 -5.89 -1.38 -2.45
CA HIS A 133 -4.58 -1.15 -1.85
C HIS A 133 -4.07 0.30 -2.08
N PRO A 134 -4.76 1.31 -1.50
CA PRO A 134 -4.34 2.71 -1.64
C PRO A 134 -2.92 2.96 -1.11
N GLU A 135 -2.40 2.11 -0.22
CA GLU A 135 -1.03 2.21 0.32
C GLU A 135 0.07 2.14 -0.76
N TYR A 136 -0.23 1.58 -1.94
CA TYR A 136 0.70 1.45 -3.06
C TYR A 136 0.63 2.58 -4.09
N TYR A 137 -0.09 3.67 -3.78
CA TYR A 137 -0.27 4.85 -4.64
C TYR A 137 0.98 5.21 -5.46
N GLY A 138 2.10 5.52 -4.79
CA GLY A 138 3.32 5.97 -5.48
C GLY A 138 3.90 4.97 -6.47
N ARG A 139 3.82 3.66 -6.18
CA ARG A 139 4.27 2.60 -7.11
C ARG A 139 3.36 2.53 -8.32
N ILE A 140 2.06 2.67 -8.12
CA ILE A 140 1.08 2.57 -9.19
C ILE A 140 1.15 3.82 -10.08
N VAL A 141 1.25 5.01 -9.49
CA VAL A 141 1.46 6.28 -10.24
C VAL A 141 2.71 6.20 -11.10
N ALA A 142 3.82 5.66 -10.59
CA ALA A 142 5.04 5.47 -11.38
C ALA A 142 4.80 4.57 -12.61
N VAL A 143 4.10 3.45 -12.43
CA VAL A 143 3.72 2.55 -13.54
C VAL A 143 2.80 3.28 -14.53
N LEU A 144 1.74 3.94 -14.05
CA LEU A 144 0.80 4.67 -14.89
C LEU A 144 1.50 5.76 -15.69
N GLY A 145 2.38 6.55 -15.06
CA GLY A 145 3.19 7.56 -15.71
C GLY A 145 4.08 6.97 -16.80
N ALA A 146 4.85 5.94 -16.50
CA ALA A 146 5.72 5.28 -17.46
C ALA A 146 4.95 4.68 -18.65
N ARG A 147 3.76 4.13 -18.41
CA ARG A 147 2.92 3.52 -19.46
C ARG A 147 2.16 4.56 -20.29
N LEU A 148 1.70 5.66 -19.69
CA LEU A 148 1.06 6.75 -20.42
C LEU A 148 2.07 7.58 -21.23
N GLN A 149 3.32 7.69 -20.78
CA GLN A 149 4.39 8.27 -21.59
C GLN A 149 4.68 7.43 -22.85
N ASP A 150 4.55 6.09 -22.75
CA ASP A 150 4.68 5.15 -23.87
C ASP A 150 3.34 4.85 -24.58
N ALA A 151 2.38 5.77 -24.50
CA ALA A 151 1.03 5.53 -24.99
C ALA A 151 0.95 5.17 -26.47
N GLU A 152 1.91 5.57 -27.31
CA GLU A 152 1.93 5.21 -28.75
C GLU A 152 2.10 3.70 -28.99
N ASN A 153 2.78 2.98 -28.07
CA ASN A 153 3.02 1.54 -28.16
C ASN A 153 1.96 0.69 -27.43
N ASN A 154 0.98 1.36 -26.82
CA ASN A 154 -0.14 0.73 -26.14
C ASN A 154 -1.39 0.66 -27.03
N PRO A 155 -2.16 -0.43 -26.95
CA PRO A 155 -3.49 -0.45 -27.55
C PRO A 155 -4.38 0.64 -26.95
N ALA A 156 -5.20 1.30 -27.77
CA ALA A 156 -6.07 2.40 -27.32
C ALA A 156 -7.00 2.07 -26.14
N LYS A 157 -7.39 0.79 -25.99
CA LYS A 157 -8.18 0.32 -24.83
C LYS A 157 -7.35 0.20 -23.56
N VAL A 158 -6.07 -0.15 -23.68
CA VAL A 158 -5.13 -0.18 -22.54
C VAL A 158 -4.92 1.25 -22.05
N ASN A 159 -4.64 2.19 -22.97
CA ASN A 159 -4.53 3.60 -22.61
C ASN A 159 -5.81 4.13 -21.95
N ALA A 160 -6.98 3.72 -22.42
CA ALA A 160 -8.25 4.09 -21.77
C ALA A 160 -8.33 3.57 -20.33
N GLU A 161 -7.97 2.31 -20.08
CA GLU A 161 -7.97 1.73 -18.73
C GLU A 161 -6.96 2.43 -17.80
N LEU A 162 -5.77 2.77 -18.32
CA LEU A 162 -4.76 3.51 -17.57
C LEU A 162 -5.24 4.93 -17.21
N VAL A 163 -5.91 5.62 -18.14
CA VAL A 163 -6.55 6.93 -17.88
C VAL A 163 -7.64 6.79 -16.82
N ASP A 164 -8.50 5.77 -16.91
CA ASP A 164 -9.57 5.52 -15.93
C ASP A 164 -8.97 5.26 -14.53
N THR A 165 -7.84 4.54 -14.49
CA THR A 165 -7.10 4.31 -13.24
C THR A 165 -6.55 5.62 -12.66
N CYS A 166 -6.03 6.53 -13.50
CA CYS A 166 -5.55 7.84 -13.05
C CYS A 166 -6.68 8.71 -12.49
N VAL A 167 -7.86 8.69 -13.14
CA VAL A 167 -9.03 9.43 -12.68
C VAL A 167 -9.49 8.89 -11.33
N ASN A 168 -9.54 7.57 -11.18
CA ASN A 168 -9.92 6.93 -9.94
C ASN A 168 -8.95 7.25 -8.78
N LEU A 169 -7.65 7.35 -9.08
CA LEU A 169 -6.61 7.75 -8.13
C LEU A 169 -6.58 9.24 -7.81
N HIS A 170 -7.27 10.08 -8.60
CA HIS A 170 -7.07 11.53 -8.59
C HIS A 170 -5.58 11.90 -8.74
N ALA A 171 -4.87 11.21 -9.65
CA ALA A 171 -3.44 11.42 -9.90
C ALA A 171 -3.20 12.65 -10.79
N ASP A 172 -3.40 13.84 -10.21
CA ASP A 172 -3.27 15.15 -10.88
C ASP A 172 -1.88 15.34 -11.52
N GLU A 173 -0.84 14.76 -10.93
CA GLU A 173 0.54 14.78 -11.44
C GLU A 173 0.69 14.10 -12.81
N LEU A 174 -0.22 13.18 -13.17
CA LEU A 174 -0.19 12.47 -14.45
C LEU A 174 -0.92 13.20 -15.57
N MET A 175 -1.49 14.38 -15.30
CA MET A 175 -2.22 15.15 -16.31
C MET A 175 -1.45 15.53 -17.55
N PRO A 176 -0.17 15.94 -17.47
CA PRO A 176 0.64 16.17 -18.66
C PRO A 176 0.78 14.93 -19.54
N ALA A 177 0.80 13.72 -18.96
CA ALA A 177 0.85 12.48 -19.72
C ALA A 177 -0.50 12.16 -20.36
N ILE A 178 -1.60 12.35 -19.63
CA ILE A 178 -2.97 12.17 -20.14
C ILE A 178 -3.23 13.12 -21.33
N ASP A 179 -2.84 14.39 -21.22
CA ASP A 179 -2.97 15.37 -22.31
C ASP A 179 -2.25 14.90 -23.59
N LYS A 180 -1.03 14.34 -23.44
CA LYS A 180 -0.28 13.76 -24.56
C LYS A 180 -0.99 12.55 -25.17
N VAL A 181 -1.53 11.66 -24.34
CA VAL A 181 -2.29 10.48 -24.81
C VAL A 181 -3.49 10.91 -25.67
N PHE A 182 -4.29 11.87 -25.19
CA PHE A 182 -5.44 12.38 -25.95
C PHE A 182 -5.00 13.16 -27.20
N ALA A 183 -3.91 13.92 -27.16
CA ALA A 183 -3.36 14.62 -28.32
C ALA A 183 -2.88 13.65 -29.42
N SER A 184 -2.36 12.48 -29.04
CA SER A 184 -1.96 11.43 -30.00
C SER A 184 -3.18 10.74 -30.67
N GLY A 185 -4.38 10.89 -30.10
CA GLY A 185 -5.59 10.19 -30.54
C GLY A 185 -5.57 8.69 -30.26
N ASN A 186 -4.59 8.18 -29.52
CA ASN A 186 -4.45 6.75 -29.22
C ASN A 186 -5.17 6.33 -27.92
N VAL A 187 -6.43 6.76 -27.76
CA VAL A 187 -7.27 6.39 -26.62
C VAL A 187 -8.71 6.16 -27.07
N GLN A 188 -9.30 5.05 -26.62
CA GLN A 188 -10.70 4.71 -26.88
C GLN A 188 -11.43 4.51 -25.56
N HIS A 189 -11.86 5.61 -24.95
CA HIS A 189 -12.54 5.60 -23.68
C HIS A 189 -14.07 5.80 -23.85
N PRO A 190 -14.92 5.02 -23.15
CA PRO A 190 -16.39 5.17 -23.25
C PRO A 190 -16.89 6.48 -22.61
N THR A 191 -16.29 6.90 -21.51
CA THR A 191 -16.67 8.09 -20.72
C THR A 191 -15.90 9.36 -21.13
N TYR A 192 -14.57 9.35 -21.08
CA TYR A 192 -13.73 10.52 -21.34
C TYR A 192 -13.29 10.59 -22.81
N THR A 193 -14.00 11.37 -23.62
CA THR A 193 -13.69 11.51 -25.06
C THR A 193 -12.63 12.58 -25.37
N THR A 194 -12.24 13.37 -24.37
CA THR A 194 -11.27 14.48 -24.48
C THR A 194 -10.45 14.59 -23.20
N ALA A 195 -9.26 15.20 -23.28
CA ALA A 195 -8.46 15.52 -22.10
C ALA A 195 -9.21 16.49 -21.18
N GLU A 196 -9.96 17.46 -21.71
CA GLU A 196 -10.75 18.38 -20.88
C GLU A 196 -11.83 17.64 -20.07
N ALA A 197 -12.41 16.56 -20.61
CA ALA A 197 -13.34 15.73 -19.86
C ALA A 197 -12.68 14.95 -18.72
N VAL A 198 -11.41 14.57 -18.87
CA VAL A 198 -10.61 13.98 -17.78
C VAL A 198 -10.28 15.05 -16.74
N HIS A 199 -9.76 16.20 -17.15
CA HIS A 199 -9.52 17.37 -16.28
C HIS A 199 -10.76 17.68 -15.42
N ALA A 200 -11.94 17.76 -16.04
CA ALA A 200 -13.19 18.04 -15.34
C ALA A 200 -13.65 16.89 -14.41
N ALA A 201 -13.21 15.66 -14.65
CA ALA A 201 -13.56 14.50 -13.82
C ALA A 201 -12.67 14.37 -12.58
N MET A 202 -11.39 14.74 -12.65
CA MET A 202 -10.53 14.77 -11.45
C MET A 202 -10.69 16.08 -10.69
N HIS A 203 -11.11 17.17 -11.36
CA HIS A 203 -11.58 18.36 -10.66
C HIS A 203 -12.95 18.09 -10.03
N VAL A 204 -12.93 17.68 -8.76
CA VAL A 204 -14.10 17.80 -7.89
C VAL A 204 -14.17 19.27 -7.44
N PRO A 205 -15.19 20.06 -7.85
CA PRO A 205 -15.38 21.40 -7.32
C PRO A 205 -15.86 21.27 -5.88
N SER A 206 -14.92 21.13 -4.95
CA SER A 206 -15.24 21.14 -3.53
C SER A 206 -15.69 22.54 -3.14
N THR A 207 -16.95 22.65 -2.70
CA THR A 207 -17.37 23.88 -2.03
C THR A 207 -16.68 23.94 -0.66
N ALA A 208 -16.38 25.13 -0.15
CA ALA A 208 -15.81 25.29 1.20
C ALA A 208 -16.66 24.61 2.30
N PHE A 209 -17.94 24.37 2.03
CA PHE A 209 -18.83 23.60 2.90
C PHE A 209 -18.63 22.08 2.79
N GLU A 210 -18.44 21.55 1.58
CA GLU A 210 -18.15 20.13 1.36
C GLU A 210 -16.75 19.78 1.86
N GLN A 211 -15.75 20.61 1.59
CA GLN A 211 -14.42 20.54 2.24
C GLN A 211 -14.55 20.57 3.77
N GLY A 212 -15.36 21.47 4.32
CA GLY A 212 -15.59 21.56 5.76
C GLY A 212 -16.35 20.37 6.33
N LEU A 213 -17.27 19.76 5.57
CA LEU A 213 -18.03 18.59 5.98
C LEU A 213 -17.21 17.30 5.85
N GLU A 214 -16.42 17.17 4.80
CA GLU A 214 -15.48 16.07 4.59
C GLU A 214 -14.39 16.08 5.65
N LEU A 215 -13.76 17.24 5.90
CA LEU A 215 -12.81 17.40 7.01
C LEU A 215 -13.46 17.09 8.36
N PHE A 216 -14.71 17.51 8.59
CA PHE A 216 -15.46 17.18 9.80
C PHE A 216 -15.77 15.67 9.93
N MET A 217 -16.11 15.01 8.83
CA MET A 217 -16.38 13.56 8.81
C MET A 217 -15.09 12.76 8.99
N VAL A 218 -14.01 13.13 8.31
CA VAL A 218 -12.67 12.53 8.44
C VAL A 218 -12.14 12.69 9.86
N THR A 219 -12.22 13.89 10.44
CA THR A 219 -11.81 14.12 11.84
C THR A 219 -12.67 13.33 12.83
N LYS A 220 -13.98 13.22 12.59
CA LYS A 220 -14.88 12.42 13.43
C LYS A 220 -14.63 10.92 13.32
N GLU A 221 -14.41 10.41 12.11
CA GLU A 221 -14.07 9.00 11.86
C GLU A 221 -12.69 8.67 12.45
N LEU A 222 -11.73 9.59 12.35
CA LEU A 222 -10.41 9.46 12.96
C LEU A 222 -10.50 9.48 14.49
N ASP A 223 -11.31 10.36 15.08
CA ASP A 223 -11.54 10.40 16.53
C ASP A 223 -12.25 9.12 17.02
N GLU A 224 -13.17 8.56 16.23
CA GLU A 224 -13.81 7.27 16.50
C GLU A 224 -12.79 6.11 16.45
N VAL A 225 -11.92 6.10 15.44
CA VAL A 225 -10.84 5.10 15.31
C VAL A 225 -9.83 5.22 16.46
N ARG A 226 -9.41 6.45 16.81
CA ARG A 226 -8.54 6.73 17.96
C ARG A 226 -9.18 6.27 19.26
N HIS A 227 -10.47 6.55 19.45
CA HIS A 227 -11.21 6.11 20.63
C HIS A 227 -11.26 4.59 20.73
N ASP A 228 -11.58 3.90 19.63
CA ASP A 228 -11.64 2.45 19.60
C ASP A 228 -10.28 1.80 19.92
N ILE A 229 -9.20 2.36 19.38
CA ILE A 229 -7.84 1.89 19.65
C ILE A 229 -7.44 2.17 21.11
N ASP A 230 -7.74 3.35 21.64
CA ASP A 230 -7.48 3.73 23.03
C ASP A 230 -8.21 2.80 24.01
N GLU A 231 -9.47 2.46 23.74
CA GLU A 231 -10.22 1.50 24.55
C GLU A 231 -9.60 0.09 24.50
N LEU A 232 -9.05 -0.34 23.36
CA LEU A 232 -8.31 -1.60 23.26
C LEU A 232 -7.02 -1.58 24.08
N ILE A 233 -6.27 -0.48 24.04
CA ILE A 233 -5.06 -0.29 24.84
C ILE A 233 -5.41 -0.31 26.34
N LYS A 234 -6.46 0.37 26.78
CA LYS A 234 -6.93 0.35 28.18
C LYS A 234 -7.43 -1.03 28.62
N GLN A 235 -8.14 -1.76 27.76
CA GLN A 235 -8.58 -3.13 28.05
C GLN A 235 -7.39 -4.06 28.31
N ARG A 236 -6.29 -3.91 27.55
CA ARG A 236 -5.03 -4.62 27.83
C ARG A 236 -4.44 -4.23 29.19
N LEU A 237 -4.40 -2.93 29.51
CA LEU A 237 -3.82 -2.47 30.78
C LEU A 237 -4.62 -3.00 31.98
N THR A 238 -5.94 -3.10 31.85
CA THR A 238 -6.84 -3.61 32.91
C THR A 238 -6.89 -5.13 33.02
N SER A 239 -6.62 -5.89 31.94
CA SER A 239 -6.61 -7.36 31.97
C SER A 239 -5.33 -7.97 32.58
N ARG A 240 -4.26 -7.16 32.77
CA ARG A 240 -3.04 -7.57 33.46
C ARG A 240 -3.10 -7.24 34.95
N ASP A 241 -3.21 -8.27 35.77
CA ASP A 241 -3.30 -8.23 37.24
C ASP A 241 -1.98 -7.82 37.97
N SER A 242 -1.16 -6.93 37.41
CA SER A 242 0.12 -6.56 38.03
C SER A 242 0.51 -5.10 37.80
N ALA A 243 0.55 -4.34 38.90
CA ALA A 243 1.08 -2.97 39.04
C ALA A 243 2.60 -2.82 38.72
N GLN A 244 3.20 -3.80 38.04
CA GLN A 244 4.59 -3.81 37.59
C GLN A 244 4.73 -3.77 36.06
N ALA A 245 3.63 -3.88 35.31
CA ALA A 245 3.67 -4.00 33.84
C ALA A 245 3.35 -2.70 33.07
N GLU A 246 3.03 -1.61 33.77
CA GLU A 246 2.55 -0.34 33.16
C GLU A 246 3.67 0.57 32.62
N GLN A 247 4.95 0.32 32.89
CA GLN A 247 6.00 1.32 32.61
C GLN A 247 7.07 0.94 31.57
N ASP A 248 7.13 -0.30 31.08
CA ASP A 248 8.29 -0.77 30.28
C ASP A 248 7.95 -1.43 28.94
N LEU A 249 6.68 -1.49 28.52
CA LEU A 249 6.33 -2.06 27.21
C LEU A 249 6.00 -0.95 26.21
N PRO A 250 6.73 -0.85 25.09
CA PRO A 250 6.42 0.14 24.06
C PRO A 250 5.02 -0.07 23.47
N LEU A 251 4.40 1.02 23.01
CA LEU A 251 3.04 1.07 22.46
C LEU A 251 1.98 0.70 23.51
N SER A 252 2.17 1.15 24.75
CA SER A 252 1.19 1.05 25.83
C SER A 252 0.24 2.25 25.92
N HIS A 253 0.46 3.26 25.08
CA HIS A 253 -0.29 4.51 25.02
C HIS A 253 -0.72 4.80 23.57
N LEU A 254 -1.86 5.47 23.38
CA LEU A 254 -2.28 5.89 22.04
C LEU A 254 -1.27 6.88 21.46
N GLY A 255 -0.70 7.76 22.29
CA GLY A 255 0.35 8.68 21.86
C GLY A 255 1.59 7.94 21.30
N GLU A 256 2.01 6.83 21.92
CA GLU A 256 3.12 6.01 21.42
C GLU A 256 2.78 5.33 20.09
N LEU A 257 1.55 4.83 19.94
CA LEU A 257 1.11 4.27 18.66
C LEU A 257 1.06 5.34 17.58
N ASP A 258 0.51 6.51 17.88
CA ASP A 258 0.44 7.63 16.93
C ASP A 258 1.82 8.06 16.46
N GLY A 259 2.78 8.24 17.38
CA GLY A 259 4.16 8.55 17.03
C GLY A 259 4.81 7.45 16.18
N PHE A 260 4.58 6.19 16.53
CA PHE A 260 5.06 5.04 15.74
C PHE A 260 4.54 5.07 14.31
N LEU A 261 3.24 5.30 14.12
CA LEU A 261 2.63 5.40 12.78
C LEU A 261 3.14 6.61 12.00
N HIS A 262 3.38 7.76 12.66
CA HIS A 262 4.00 8.92 12.03
C HIS A 262 5.42 8.62 11.54
N ALA A 263 6.23 7.89 12.31
CA ALA A 263 7.55 7.48 11.85
C ALA A 263 7.49 6.52 10.66
N LEU A 264 6.52 5.59 10.64
CA LEU A 264 6.31 4.73 9.46
C LEU A 264 5.95 5.55 8.23
N ALA A 265 5.05 6.53 8.37
CA ALA A 265 4.58 7.34 7.26
C ALA A 265 5.59 8.43 6.84
N THR A 266 6.52 8.82 7.72
CA THR A 266 7.65 9.70 7.37
C THR A 266 8.71 8.99 6.55
N SER A 267 8.74 7.65 6.58
CA SER A 267 9.74 6.87 5.86
C SER A 267 9.66 7.15 4.35
N PRO A 268 10.79 7.49 3.70
CA PRO A 268 10.77 7.75 2.26
C PRO A 268 10.53 6.47 1.43
N VAL A 269 10.87 5.31 2.01
CA VAL A 269 10.54 4.00 1.46
C VAL A 269 9.48 3.36 2.35
N PRO A 270 8.37 2.85 1.78
CA PRO A 270 7.33 2.22 2.58
C PRO A 270 7.87 1.05 3.42
N VAL A 271 7.72 1.15 4.74
CA VAL A 271 8.10 0.07 5.67
C VAL A 271 7.17 -1.13 5.46
N ALA A 272 7.76 -2.31 5.27
CA ALA A 272 7.01 -3.53 4.96
C ALA A 272 5.97 -3.86 6.04
N ARG A 273 4.74 -4.18 5.63
CA ARG A 273 3.62 -4.50 6.54
C ARG A 273 3.92 -5.59 7.55
N SER A 274 4.65 -6.62 7.14
CA SER A 274 5.08 -7.69 8.02
C SER A 274 5.90 -7.20 9.22
N LEU A 275 6.76 -6.20 9.05
CA LEU A 275 7.67 -5.71 10.11
C LEU A 275 6.91 -4.96 11.21
N TRP A 276 6.04 -4.03 10.84
CA TRP A 276 5.25 -3.33 11.86
C TRP A 276 4.12 -4.19 12.42
N VAL A 277 3.57 -5.16 11.67
CA VAL A 277 2.66 -6.18 12.24
C VAL A 277 3.37 -7.05 13.28
N GLU A 278 4.62 -7.46 13.03
CA GLU A 278 5.43 -8.20 14.01
C GLU A 278 5.66 -7.36 15.27
N GLN A 279 6.03 -6.08 15.10
CA GLN A 279 6.21 -5.15 16.21
C GLN A 279 4.91 -4.93 17.00
N LEU A 280 3.79 -4.67 16.31
CA LEU A 280 2.47 -4.53 16.92
C LEU A 280 2.03 -5.82 17.60
N SER A 281 2.39 -6.99 17.07
CA SER A 281 2.09 -8.28 17.71
C SER A 281 2.86 -8.48 19.00
N ALA A 282 4.15 -8.10 19.03
CA ALA A 282 4.97 -8.17 20.23
C ALA A 282 4.55 -7.16 21.31
N CYS A 283 4.08 -5.98 20.87
CA CYS A 283 3.77 -4.88 21.75
C CYS A 283 2.32 -4.82 22.19
N LEU A 284 1.35 -5.00 21.27
CA LEU A 284 -0.07 -4.67 21.44
C LEU A 284 -1.02 -5.86 21.22
N LEU A 285 -0.90 -6.59 20.10
CA LEU A 285 -1.92 -7.54 19.61
C LEU A 285 -1.88 -8.90 20.31
N HIS A 286 -0.76 -9.30 20.94
CA HIS A 286 -0.67 -10.56 21.70
C HIS A 286 -1.66 -10.63 22.87
N ALA A 287 -2.10 -9.47 23.37
CA ALA A 287 -3.04 -9.36 24.48
C ALA A 287 -4.51 -9.56 24.07
N LEU A 288 -4.81 -9.64 22.78
CA LEU A 288 -6.15 -9.89 22.27
C LEU A 288 -6.42 -11.40 22.23
N ASP A 289 -7.57 -11.81 22.77
CA ASP A 289 -7.93 -13.20 23.05
C ASP A 289 -8.33 -14.01 21.80
N SER A 290 -8.65 -13.34 20.69
CA SER A 290 -9.08 -13.98 19.44
C SER A 290 -8.37 -13.41 18.22
N ASP A 291 -8.16 -14.25 17.21
CA ASP A 291 -7.59 -13.83 15.93
C ASP A 291 -8.51 -12.82 15.21
N GLU A 292 -9.83 -12.97 15.32
CA GLU A 292 -10.80 -12.02 14.78
C GLU A 292 -10.64 -10.61 15.40
N SER A 293 -10.41 -10.53 16.72
CA SER A 293 -10.15 -9.25 17.38
C SER A 293 -8.80 -8.65 16.97
N ARG A 294 -7.78 -9.47 16.70
CA ARG A 294 -6.48 -9.02 16.20
C ARG A 294 -6.60 -8.44 14.80
N ASP A 295 -7.33 -9.13 13.92
CA ASP A 295 -7.54 -8.70 12.54
C ASP A 295 -8.31 -7.38 12.49
N GLN A 296 -9.41 -7.26 13.26
CA GLN A 296 -10.17 -6.02 13.37
C GLN A 296 -9.35 -4.86 13.94
N CYS A 297 -8.51 -5.12 14.95
CA CYS A 297 -7.61 -4.12 15.51
C CYS A 297 -6.57 -3.68 14.47
N LEU A 298 -5.97 -4.64 13.76
CA LEU A 298 -4.98 -4.35 12.73
C LEU A 298 -5.59 -3.57 11.56
N GLU A 299 -6.83 -3.87 11.17
CA GLU A 299 -7.58 -3.09 10.17
C GLU A 299 -7.74 -1.64 10.62
N LYS A 300 -8.20 -1.39 11.86
CA LYS A 300 -8.32 -0.03 12.41
C LYS A 300 -6.99 0.72 12.45
N ILE A 301 -5.91 0.08 12.89
CA ILE A 301 -4.58 0.68 12.91
C ILE A 301 -4.09 0.97 11.49
N THR A 302 -4.39 0.09 10.53
CA THR A 302 -4.04 0.30 9.12
C THR A 302 -4.80 1.50 8.54
N THR A 303 -6.09 1.63 8.82
CA THR A 303 -6.89 2.81 8.44
C THR A 303 -6.33 4.08 9.06
N TYR A 304 -5.95 4.04 10.35
CA TYR A 304 -5.35 5.19 11.02
C TYR A 304 -4.01 5.59 10.38
N TYR A 305 -3.16 4.62 10.07
CA TYR A 305 -1.91 4.85 9.36
C TYR A 305 -2.13 5.52 7.99
N ALA A 306 -3.11 5.05 7.22
CA ALA A 306 -3.45 5.65 5.92
C ALA A 306 -3.84 7.12 6.08
N GLN A 307 -4.70 7.43 7.05
CA GLN A 307 -5.12 8.81 7.34
C GLN A 307 -3.96 9.72 7.76
N ILE A 308 -3.03 9.21 8.59
CA ILE A 308 -1.81 9.96 8.97
C ILE A 308 -0.98 10.28 7.73
N LYS A 309 -0.80 9.30 6.83
CA LYS A 309 -0.02 9.47 5.61
C LYS A 309 -0.65 10.48 4.64
N ASP A 310 -1.96 10.39 4.46
CA ASP A 310 -2.72 11.34 3.63
C ASP A 310 -2.60 12.76 4.21
N ALA A 311 -2.76 12.90 5.53
CA ALA A 311 -2.63 14.17 6.22
C ALA A 311 -1.21 14.76 6.11
N MET A 312 -0.14 13.95 6.16
CA MET A 312 1.22 14.42 5.94
C MET A 312 1.44 14.93 4.51
N THR A 313 0.80 14.29 3.53
CA THR A 313 0.89 14.68 2.12
C THR A 313 0.30 16.07 1.87
N VAL A 314 -0.79 16.42 2.56
CA VAL A 314 -1.43 17.74 2.43
C VAL A 314 -0.94 18.78 3.45
N GLY A 315 -0.01 18.42 4.33
CA GLY A 315 0.53 19.32 5.35
C GLY A 315 -0.36 19.56 6.56
N GLU A 316 -1.30 18.67 6.82
CA GLU A 316 -2.31 18.77 7.88
C GLU A 316 -2.18 17.69 8.96
N ALA A 317 -1.13 16.85 8.92
CA ALA A 317 -0.92 15.82 9.94
C ALA A 317 -0.80 16.45 11.32
N ASP A 318 -1.70 16.08 12.23
CA ASP A 318 -1.75 16.57 13.60
C ASP A 318 -1.42 15.43 14.59
N PRO A 319 -0.21 15.45 15.19
CA PRO A 319 0.20 14.49 16.20
C PRO A 319 -0.76 14.42 17.40
N HIS A 320 -1.06 13.21 17.86
CA HIS A 320 -1.91 13.01 19.03
C HIS A 320 -1.12 13.06 20.34
N PHE A 321 -1.38 14.07 21.18
CA PHE A 321 -0.76 14.23 22.49
C PHE A 321 -1.76 14.02 23.64
N GLU A 322 -1.53 12.99 24.45
CA GLU A 322 -2.40 12.66 25.59
C GLU A 322 -2.38 13.78 26.64
N GLY A 323 -3.55 14.30 27.01
CA GLY A 323 -3.70 15.31 28.08
C GLY A 323 -3.40 16.77 27.68
N ALA A 324 -2.98 17.04 26.44
CA ALA A 324 -2.70 18.41 25.96
C ALA A 324 -3.96 19.31 25.93
N TYR A 325 -5.12 18.74 25.62
CA TYR A 325 -6.37 19.48 25.43
C TYR A 325 -7.09 19.87 26.74
N ALA A 326 -6.72 19.30 27.88
CA ALA A 326 -7.42 19.53 29.14
C ALA A 326 -7.00 20.82 29.87
N THR A 327 -5.85 21.42 29.53
CA THR A 327 -5.29 22.55 30.29
C THR A 327 -4.77 23.73 29.46
N GLY A 328 -4.81 23.66 28.12
CA GLY A 328 -4.43 24.78 27.24
C GLY A 328 -2.95 25.18 27.32
N VAL A 329 -2.11 24.31 27.92
CA VAL A 329 -0.65 24.43 27.97
C VAL A 329 -0.11 23.04 27.67
N SER A 330 0.34 22.80 26.45
CA SER A 330 1.04 21.56 26.08
C SER A 330 2.33 21.47 26.92
N HIS A 331 2.27 20.69 28.01
CA HIS A 331 3.44 20.39 28.80
C HIS A 331 4.32 19.43 27.99
N MET A 332 5.63 19.65 27.90
CA MET A 332 6.55 18.74 27.20
C MET A 332 6.37 17.25 27.55
N GLN A 333 5.90 16.98 28.77
CA GLN A 333 5.58 15.63 29.25
C GLN A 333 4.47 14.92 28.46
N SER A 334 3.46 15.64 27.93
CA SER A 334 2.40 15.02 27.13
C SER A 334 2.88 14.50 25.76
N MET A 335 4.03 14.98 25.29
CA MET A 335 4.60 14.54 24.00
C MET A 335 5.61 13.40 24.17
N GLN A 336 6.02 13.06 25.40
CA GLN A 336 6.98 11.97 25.62
C GLN A 336 6.51 10.63 25.08
N PRO A 337 5.24 10.21 25.26
CA PRO A 337 4.73 8.99 24.66
C PRO A 337 4.88 9.02 23.13
N TRP A 338 4.47 10.13 22.49
CA TRP A 338 4.59 10.30 21.05
C TRP A 338 6.04 10.20 20.56
N ALA A 339 6.97 10.90 21.20
CA ALA A 339 8.38 10.87 20.83
C ALA A 339 8.99 9.46 20.94
N ARG A 340 8.64 8.70 21.98
CA ARG A 340 9.08 7.30 22.14
C ARG A 340 8.53 6.40 21.04
N GLY A 341 7.25 6.57 20.73
CA GLY A 341 6.59 5.89 19.61
C GLY A 341 7.30 6.13 18.28
N TYR A 342 7.58 7.40 17.99
CA TYR A 342 8.26 7.80 16.76
C TYR A 342 9.64 7.18 16.66
N LEU A 343 10.46 7.28 17.72
CA LEU A 343 11.79 6.70 17.74
C LEU A 343 11.77 5.17 17.58
N LEU A 344 10.77 4.49 18.14
CA LEU A 344 10.57 3.05 17.93
C LEU A 344 10.20 2.75 16.47
N GLY A 345 9.33 3.55 15.84
CA GLY A 345 8.95 3.36 14.44
C GLY A 345 10.12 3.54 13.49
N LEU A 346 11.04 4.46 13.81
CA LEU A 346 12.29 4.59 13.07
C LEU A 346 13.08 3.29 13.06
N GLU A 347 13.08 2.47 14.13
CA GLU A 347 13.86 1.22 14.22
C GLU A 347 13.51 0.20 13.14
N LEU A 348 12.34 0.36 12.52
CA LEU A 348 11.89 -0.49 11.42
C LEU A 348 12.37 -0.03 10.04
N TRP A 349 12.99 1.16 9.94
CA TRP A 349 13.58 1.65 8.70
C TRP A 349 14.86 0.87 8.38
N GLN A 350 15.18 0.69 7.10
CA GLN A 350 16.44 0.04 6.75
C GLN A 350 17.63 0.93 7.13
N ALA A 351 18.77 0.31 7.44
CA ALA A 351 19.97 1.02 7.86
C ALA A 351 20.44 2.04 6.81
N ASP A 352 20.36 1.67 5.53
CA ASP A 352 20.77 2.53 4.42
C ASP A 352 19.81 3.72 4.23
N GLU A 353 18.49 3.51 4.39
CA GLU A 353 17.46 4.55 4.33
C GLU A 353 17.64 5.56 5.47
N ARG A 354 17.89 5.06 6.68
CA ARG A 354 18.15 5.92 7.84
C ARG A 354 19.43 6.73 7.64
N ALA A 355 20.51 6.11 7.13
CA ALA A 355 21.76 6.82 6.86
C ALA A 355 21.60 7.93 5.82
N GLN A 356 20.73 7.73 4.82
CA GLN A 356 20.37 8.77 3.86
C GLN A 356 19.54 9.88 4.51
N ALA A 357 18.55 9.52 5.32
CA ALA A 357 17.73 10.49 6.04
C ALA A 357 18.56 11.36 7.01
N GLU A 358 19.55 10.76 7.70
CA GLU A 358 20.50 11.46 8.57
C GLU A 358 21.37 12.50 7.85
N ALA A 359 21.46 12.45 6.51
CA ALA A 359 22.14 13.49 5.73
C ALA A 359 21.33 14.79 5.63
N PHE A 360 20.04 14.77 5.93
CA PHE A 360 19.17 15.95 5.95
C PHE A 360 19.22 16.63 7.31
N ASP A 361 19.60 17.90 7.33
CA ASP A 361 19.66 18.71 8.56
C ASP A 361 18.31 18.70 9.30
N SER A 362 17.18 18.72 8.58
CA SER A 362 15.84 18.67 9.17
C SER A 362 15.54 17.37 9.90
N PHE A 363 15.97 16.22 9.35
CA PHE A 363 15.77 14.91 9.98
C PHE A 363 16.66 14.78 11.23
N ALA A 364 17.93 15.18 11.13
CA ALA A 364 18.84 15.19 12.28
C ALA A 364 18.32 16.10 13.41
N GLU A 365 17.78 17.27 13.06
CA GLU A 365 17.17 18.22 13.99
C GLU A 365 15.94 17.62 14.70
N LEU A 366 15.04 16.95 13.96
CA LEU A 366 13.89 16.24 14.52
C LEU A 366 14.32 15.10 15.43
N GLN A 367 15.26 14.28 15.00
CA GLN A 367 15.73 13.13 15.76
C GLN A 367 16.37 13.57 17.10
N GLU A 368 17.22 14.60 17.10
CA GLU A 368 17.82 15.16 18.32
C GLU A 368 16.73 15.69 19.27
N PHE A 369 15.75 16.43 18.71
CA PHE A 369 14.64 16.99 19.47
C PHE A 369 13.78 15.89 20.14
N LEU A 370 13.41 14.85 19.39
CA LEU A 370 12.62 13.73 19.89
C LEU A 370 13.37 12.88 20.90
N GLN A 371 14.68 12.66 20.72
CA GLN A 371 15.52 11.98 21.71
C GLN A 371 15.56 12.76 23.04
N ALA A 372 15.73 14.07 22.97
CA ALA A 372 15.69 14.92 24.16
C ALA A 372 14.33 14.85 24.87
N LEU A 373 13.23 14.88 24.13
CA LEU A 373 11.88 14.70 24.68
C LEU A 373 11.69 13.34 25.33
N ALA A 374 11.96 12.25 24.60
CA ALA A 374 11.73 10.89 25.06
C ALA A 374 12.53 10.52 26.33
N GLN A 375 13.72 11.12 26.48
CA GLN A 375 14.64 10.89 27.60
C GLN A 375 14.52 11.93 28.73
N ASP A 376 13.57 12.86 28.65
CA ASP A 376 13.40 13.97 29.60
C ASP A 376 14.69 14.79 29.81
N GLN A 377 15.43 14.98 28.72
CA GLN A 377 16.67 15.76 28.70
C GLN A 377 16.40 17.22 28.33
N ARG A 378 17.43 18.07 28.48
CA ARG A 378 17.36 19.44 28.00
C ARG A 378 17.23 19.44 26.48
N LEU A 379 16.25 20.16 25.97
CA LEU A 379 16.09 20.40 24.54
C LEU A 379 17.34 21.06 23.94
N PRO A 380 17.57 20.93 22.62
CA PRO A 380 18.62 21.68 21.93
C PRO A 380 18.53 23.18 22.19
N GLU A 381 19.68 23.88 22.24
CA GLU A 381 19.77 25.29 22.68
C GLU A 381 18.79 26.23 21.96
N GLN A 382 18.57 25.99 20.67
CA GLN A 382 17.63 26.75 19.84
C GLN A 382 16.18 26.70 20.34
N TYR A 383 15.76 25.59 20.94
CA TYR A 383 14.41 25.41 21.48
C TYR A 383 14.29 25.72 22.98
N GLN A 384 15.40 25.82 23.72
CA GLN A 384 15.37 26.17 25.15
C GLN A 384 14.76 27.56 25.41
N SER A 385 14.95 28.49 24.47
CA SER A 385 14.36 29.84 24.54
C SER A 385 12.83 29.84 24.33
N MET A 386 12.28 28.73 23.84
CA MET A 386 10.88 28.56 23.45
C MET A 386 10.05 27.89 24.56
N ALA A 387 10.47 27.93 25.83
CA ALA A 387 9.82 27.26 26.96
C ALA A 387 8.30 27.51 27.15
N ASN A 388 7.76 28.59 26.58
CA ASN A 388 6.32 28.94 26.61
C ASN A 388 5.64 28.79 25.23
N SER A 389 6.32 28.19 24.26
CA SER A 389 5.80 28.01 22.90
C SER A 389 4.98 26.74 22.82
N ASP A 390 4.14 26.67 21.79
CA ASP A 390 3.36 25.49 21.50
C ASP A 390 4.27 24.41 20.89
N TYR A 391 4.78 23.53 21.75
CA TYR A 391 5.65 22.44 21.30
C TYR A 391 4.92 21.42 20.43
N ALA A 392 3.58 21.31 20.51
CA ALA A 392 2.81 20.46 19.62
C ALA A 392 2.95 20.96 18.17
N MET A 393 2.73 22.26 17.97
CA MET A 393 2.94 22.92 16.68
C MET A 393 4.40 22.80 16.20
N ILE A 394 5.38 22.89 17.11
CA ILE A 394 6.80 22.72 16.74
C ILE A 394 7.04 21.30 16.20
N VAL A 395 6.60 20.26 16.92
CA VAL A 395 6.75 18.86 16.48
C VAL A 395 6.06 18.63 15.14
N GLN A 396 4.85 19.17 14.96
CA GLN A 396 4.11 19.11 13.71
C GLN A 396 4.90 19.73 12.55
N LEU A 397 5.38 20.97 12.72
CA LEU A 397 6.15 21.68 11.69
C LEU A 397 7.46 20.97 11.35
N MET A 398 8.16 20.44 12.36
CA MET A 398 9.39 19.68 12.13
C MET A 398 9.11 18.38 11.38
N THR A 399 8.09 17.63 11.77
CA THR A 399 7.69 16.38 11.10
C THR A 399 7.30 16.64 9.65
N GLN A 400 6.52 17.70 9.39
CA GLN A 400 6.13 18.07 8.04
C GLN A 400 7.31 18.48 7.16
N ARG A 401 8.25 19.26 7.72
CA ARG A 401 9.46 19.66 7.01
C ARG A 401 10.33 18.44 6.66
N VAL A 402 10.50 17.52 7.61
CA VAL A 402 11.22 16.27 7.36
C VAL A 402 10.54 15.44 6.28
N PHE A 403 9.22 15.30 6.35
CA PHE A 403 8.44 14.58 5.34
C PHE A 403 8.67 15.18 3.94
N SER A 404 8.54 16.51 3.80
CA SER A 404 8.80 17.23 2.55
C SER A 404 10.24 17.03 2.07
N ASP A 405 11.24 17.29 2.91
CA ASP A 405 12.65 17.21 2.52
C ASP A 405 13.03 15.79 2.05
N LEU A 406 12.55 14.74 2.74
CA LEU A 406 12.81 13.35 2.38
C LEU A 406 12.07 12.94 1.09
N HIS A 407 10.80 13.31 0.94
CA HIS A 407 9.99 12.89 -0.21
C HIS A 407 10.28 13.72 -1.47
N ASP A 408 10.49 15.03 -1.35
CA ASP A 408 10.82 15.91 -2.48
C ASP A 408 12.20 15.55 -3.04
N THR A 409 13.20 15.31 -2.18
CA THR A 409 14.57 15.04 -2.63
C THR A 409 14.76 13.61 -3.15
N LEU A 410 14.06 12.61 -2.58
CA LEU A 410 14.16 11.24 -3.09
C LEU A 410 13.33 11.04 -4.36
N ASN A 411 12.21 11.75 -4.52
CA ASN A 411 11.51 11.82 -5.81
C ASN A 411 12.37 12.56 -6.86
N ASP A 412 13.03 13.67 -6.50
CA ASP A 412 13.98 14.35 -7.40
C ASP A 412 15.23 13.51 -7.71
N SER A 413 15.67 12.61 -6.80
CA SER A 413 16.79 11.70 -7.07
C SER A 413 16.43 10.58 -8.06
N PHE A 414 15.15 10.29 -8.23
CA PHE A 414 14.66 9.45 -9.34
C PHE A 414 14.58 10.22 -10.66
N ASP A 415 14.44 11.55 -10.62
CA ASP A 415 14.42 12.43 -11.80
C ASP A 415 15.82 12.97 -12.19
N ALA A 416 16.83 12.89 -11.31
CA ALA A 416 18.16 13.48 -11.53
C ALA A 416 19.18 12.59 -12.26
N ASP A 417 18.90 11.29 -12.44
CA ASP A 417 19.79 10.33 -13.12
C ASP A 417 19.14 9.74 -14.39
N GLU A 418 18.63 10.60 -15.28
CA GLU A 418 18.29 10.21 -16.67
C GLU A 418 19.50 9.61 -17.43
N ASP A 419 20.73 9.86 -16.96
CA ASP A 419 21.97 9.33 -17.56
C ASP A 419 22.51 8.04 -16.90
N ASP A 420 22.08 7.67 -15.69
CA ASP A 420 22.63 6.51 -14.93
C ASP A 420 21.69 5.29 -14.87
N LEU A 421 20.43 5.41 -15.29
CA LEU A 421 19.54 4.27 -15.55
C LEU A 421 20.11 3.32 -16.62
N GLN A 422 20.86 3.84 -17.59
CA GLN A 422 21.57 3.02 -18.58
C GLN A 422 22.59 2.07 -17.92
N GLY A 423 23.26 2.52 -16.85
CA GLY A 423 24.24 1.72 -16.10
C GLY A 423 23.61 0.65 -15.20
N PHE A 424 22.41 0.90 -14.69
CA PHE A 424 21.64 -0.12 -13.95
C PHE A 424 21.16 -1.25 -14.87
N PHE A 425 20.73 -0.94 -16.10
CA PHE A 425 20.29 -1.94 -17.08
C PHE A 425 21.43 -2.71 -17.77
N ASP A 426 22.65 -2.17 -17.82
CA ASP A 426 23.82 -2.86 -18.40
C ASP A 426 24.35 -4.02 -17.54
N ASN A 427 23.98 -4.09 -16.25
CA ASN A 427 24.33 -5.22 -15.37
C ASN A 427 23.38 -6.42 -15.46
N PHE A 428 22.37 -6.37 -16.34
CA PHE A 428 21.40 -7.45 -16.56
C PHE A 428 21.45 -8.09 -17.96
N ASN A 429 22.51 -7.82 -18.75
CA ASN A 429 22.80 -8.54 -20.00
C ASN A 429 23.85 -9.66 -19.83
#